data_AF-A0A919S6E1-F1
#
_entry.id   AF-A0A919S6E1-F1
#
_cell.length_a   1.000
_cell.length_b   1.000
_cell.length_c   1.000
_cell.angle_alpha   90.00
_cell.angle_beta   90.00
_cell.angle_gamma   90.00
#
_symmetry.space_group_name_H-M   'P 1'
#
loop_
_entity.id
_entity.type
_entity.pdbx_description
1 polymer ?
#
loop_
_entity_poly.entity_id
_entity_poly.type
_entity_poly.pdbx_seq_one_letter_code
_entity_poly.pdbx_strand_id
1 'polypeptide(L)'
;MNHTQTRELAARLMHQHGLTDWRLELDHARTRAGICHSDRKVIGLSRHLMSLYSPEQVTETVLHEIAHALVGPRHGHDRVWRTVARRIGCSGQRCMPADAPKVDGAWEGVCAAGHRTTAHRRPVRVRSCAVCSAAFDLTALYTWTYRGDPAPMHPRYTAELARLRAPRTEPAPVELRVGDRVRLTGEGRYAGLAGTIVKRGRSRYHVQTRAGMLSAAFPSVQPLTRD
;
A
#
# COMPACT_ATOMS: atom_id res chain seq x y z
N MET A 1 -12.17 27.08 -3.43
CA MET A 1 -13.47 27.73 -3.13
C MET A 1 -13.63 27.84 -1.61
N ASN A 2 -14.25 28.86 -1.02
CA ASN A 2 -14.41 28.91 0.44
C ASN A 2 -15.56 28.00 0.95
N HIS A 3 -15.66 27.79 2.27
CA HIS A 3 -16.68 26.91 2.84
C HIS A 3 -18.12 27.36 2.58
N THR A 4 -18.39 28.67 2.59
CA THR A 4 -19.73 29.22 2.33
C THR A 4 -20.16 28.96 0.89
N GLN A 5 -19.29 29.30 -0.07
CA GLN A 5 -19.51 29.04 -1.50
C GLN A 5 -19.70 27.55 -1.79
N THR A 6 -18.92 26.69 -1.11
CA THR A 6 -19.07 25.23 -1.21
C THR A 6 -20.45 24.79 -0.77
N ARG A 7 -20.96 25.33 0.36
CA ARG A 7 -22.29 24.99 0.88
C ARG A 7 -23.40 25.45 -0.06
N GLU A 8 -23.31 26.67 -0.58
CA GLU A 8 -24.28 27.23 -1.51
C GLU A 8 -24.35 26.43 -2.81
N LEU A 9 -23.19 26.11 -3.39
CA LEU A 9 -23.09 25.26 -4.58
C LEU A 9 -23.71 23.89 -4.33
N ALA A 10 -23.32 23.22 -3.24
CA ALA A 10 -23.80 21.89 -2.94
C ALA A 10 -25.31 21.86 -2.65
N ALA A 11 -25.82 22.82 -1.87
CA ALA A 11 -27.25 22.94 -1.58
C ALA A 11 -28.06 23.16 -2.86
N ARG A 12 -27.58 24.02 -3.78
CA ARG A 12 -28.24 24.26 -5.08
C ARG A 12 -28.28 23.00 -5.93
N LEU A 13 -27.17 22.25 -6.03
CA LEU A 13 -27.13 21.00 -6.80
C LEU A 13 -28.00 19.90 -6.16
N MET A 14 -27.98 19.77 -4.84
CA MET A 14 -28.85 18.83 -4.12
C MET A 14 -30.33 19.15 -4.40
N HIS A 15 -30.73 20.41 -4.32
CA HIS A 15 -32.09 20.85 -4.65
C HIS A 15 -32.45 20.56 -6.12
N GLN A 16 -31.57 20.90 -7.05
CA GLN A 16 -31.76 20.65 -8.49
C GLN A 16 -31.99 19.17 -8.82
N HIS A 17 -31.40 18.26 -8.05
CA HIS A 17 -31.53 16.82 -8.23
C HIS A 17 -32.55 16.15 -7.30
N GLY A 18 -33.41 16.94 -6.65
CA GLY A 18 -34.54 16.44 -5.86
C GLY A 18 -34.17 15.91 -4.47
N LEU A 19 -32.96 16.17 -3.97
CA LEU A 19 -32.52 15.79 -2.63
C LEU A 19 -32.91 16.86 -1.59
N THR A 20 -34.17 17.27 -1.57
CA THR A 20 -34.67 18.38 -0.73
C THR A 20 -34.77 18.03 0.76
N ASP A 21 -34.85 16.73 1.09
CA ASP A 21 -34.88 16.21 2.45
C ASP A 21 -33.52 15.67 2.95
N TRP A 22 -32.45 15.91 2.17
CA TRP A 22 -31.08 15.54 2.53
C TRP A 22 -30.33 16.69 3.19
N ARG A 23 -29.44 16.35 4.12
CA ARG A 23 -28.56 17.33 4.79
C ARG A 23 -27.18 17.36 4.17
N LEU A 24 -26.56 18.54 4.20
CA LEU A 24 -25.17 18.76 3.80
C LEU A 24 -24.28 18.99 5.03
N GLU A 25 -23.23 18.20 5.16
CA GLU A 25 -22.24 18.34 6.23
C GLU A 25 -20.86 18.65 5.65
N LEU A 26 -20.16 19.62 6.26
CA LEU A 26 -18.73 19.82 6.02
C LEU A 26 -17.97 19.19 7.19
N ASP A 27 -17.19 18.15 6.91
CA ASP A 27 -16.44 17.39 7.91
C ASP A 27 -14.93 17.72 7.89
N HIS A 28 -14.17 17.06 8.77
CA HIS A 28 -12.71 17.22 8.90
C HIS A 28 -11.91 16.09 8.24
N ALA A 29 -12.50 15.34 7.29
CA ALA A 29 -11.75 14.35 6.53
C ALA A 29 -10.61 15.04 5.75
N ARG A 30 -9.46 14.39 5.66
CA ARG A 30 -8.27 14.93 4.97
C ARG A 30 -7.89 14.15 3.71
N THR A 31 -8.39 12.91 3.60
CA THR A 31 -8.06 11.98 2.51
C THR A 31 -9.26 11.60 1.65
N ARG A 32 -10.48 11.95 2.07
CA ARG A 32 -11.73 11.64 1.39
C ARG A 32 -12.44 12.95 1.06
N ALA A 33 -12.74 13.18 -0.21
CA ALA A 33 -13.36 14.44 -0.67
C ALA A 33 -14.85 14.51 -0.34
N GLY A 34 -15.60 13.44 -0.61
CA GLY A 34 -17.05 13.34 -0.38
C GLY A 34 -17.45 12.00 0.25
N ILE A 35 -18.67 11.92 0.78
CA ILE A 35 -19.33 10.68 1.21
C ILE A 35 -20.84 10.84 1.16
N CYS A 36 -21.54 9.78 0.77
CA CYS A 36 -22.98 9.64 0.87
C CYS A 36 -23.35 8.69 2.03
N HIS A 37 -24.11 9.18 2.99
CA HIS A 37 -24.74 8.40 4.05
C HIS A 37 -26.24 8.24 3.74
N SER A 38 -26.57 7.19 2.99
CA SER A 38 -27.93 6.95 2.49
C SER A 38 -28.95 6.67 3.60
N ASP A 39 -28.50 6.03 4.68
CA ASP A 39 -29.29 5.70 5.86
C ASP A 39 -29.79 6.95 6.61
N ARG A 40 -28.96 7.99 6.67
CA ARG A 40 -29.23 9.24 7.39
C ARG A 40 -29.62 10.41 6.50
N LYS A 41 -29.65 10.19 5.18
CA LYS A 41 -29.83 11.20 4.13
C LYS A 41 -28.85 12.37 4.28
N VAL A 42 -27.55 12.06 4.37
CA VAL A 42 -26.48 13.07 4.49
C VAL A 42 -25.48 12.94 3.36
N ILE A 43 -25.15 14.07 2.72
CA ILE A 43 -23.94 14.22 1.90
C ILE A 43 -22.89 14.95 2.74
N GLY A 44 -21.75 14.30 2.96
CA GLY A 44 -20.62 14.87 3.68
C GLY A 44 -19.51 15.27 2.70
N LEU A 45 -18.93 16.45 2.86
CA LEU A 45 -17.78 16.93 2.09
C LEU A 45 -16.64 17.33 3.02
N SER A 46 -15.40 17.06 2.61
CA SER A 46 -14.22 17.49 3.35
C SER A 46 -14.03 19.00 3.25
N ARG A 47 -14.14 19.71 4.37
CA ARG A 47 -13.91 21.17 4.39
C ARG A 47 -12.49 21.54 3.92
N HIS A 48 -11.51 20.69 4.25
CA HIS A 48 -10.11 20.91 3.90
C HIS A 48 -9.87 20.73 2.40
N LEU A 49 -10.40 19.66 1.79
CA LEU A 49 -10.21 19.40 0.36
C LEU A 49 -11.03 20.37 -0.51
N MET A 50 -12.26 20.71 -0.12
CA MET A 50 -13.08 21.68 -0.88
C MET A 50 -12.43 23.07 -0.93
N SER A 51 -11.64 23.42 0.09
CA SER A 51 -10.87 24.66 0.10
C SER A 51 -9.71 24.66 -0.90
N LEU A 52 -9.13 23.49 -1.18
CA LEU A 52 -8.03 23.30 -2.13
C LEU A 52 -8.50 23.11 -3.57
N TYR A 53 -9.71 22.60 -3.75
CA TYR A 53 -10.26 22.26 -5.05
C TYR A 53 -10.76 23.48 -5.83
N SER A 54 -10.62 23.40 -7.17
CA SER A 54 -11.25 24.34 -8.09
C SER A 54 -12.78 24.20 -8.03
N PRO A 55 -13.55 25.21 -8.48
CA PRO A 55 -15.01 25.11 -8.55
C PRO A 55 -15.53 23.86 -9.29
N GLU A 56 -14.83 23.46 -10.36
CA GLU A 56 -15.15 22.30 -11.17
C GLU A 56 -14.91 21.00 -10.38
N GLN A 57 -13.78 20.91 -9.66
CA GLN A 57 -13.47 19.77 -8.80
C GLN A 57 -14.43 19.64 -7.60
N VAL A 58 -14.85 20.77 -7.02
CA VAL A 58 -15.90 20.78 -5.99
C VAL A 58 -17.22 20.29 -6.58
N THR A 59 -17.62 20.81 -7.73
CA THR A 59 -18.86 20.40 -8.44
C THR A 59 -18.84 18.90 -8.74
N GLU A 60 -17.73 18.39 -9.27
CA GLU A 60 -17.53 16.96 -9.56
C GLU A 60 -17.70 16.12 -8.29
N THR A 61 -17.11 16.55 -7.17
CA THR A 61 -17.27 15.85 -5.88
C THR A 61 -18.72 15.83 -5.40
N VAL A 62 -19.41 16.97 -5.47
CA VAL A 62 -20.82 17.06 -5.05
C VAL A 62 -21.70 16.16 -5.92
N LEU A 63 -21.58 16.27 -7.24
CA LEU A 63 -22.37 15.46 -8.17
C LEU A 63 -22.07 13.96 -8.02
N HIS A 64 -20.83 13.59 -7.70
CA HIS A 64 -20.47 12.21 -7.37
C HIS A 64 -21.29 11.66 -6.19
N GLU A 65 -21.38 12.42 -5.10
CA GLU A 65 -22.14 12.00 -3.91
C GLU A 65 -23.66 12.06 -4.14
N ILE A 66 -24.14 13.03 -4.92
CA ILE A 66 -25.55 13.09 -5.36
C ILE A 66 -25.89 11.85 -6.19
N ALA A 67 -25.01 11.41 -7.10
CA ALA A 67 -25.24 10.20 -7.88
C ALA A 67 -25.40 8.97 -6.96
N HIS A 68 -24.57 8.82 -5.93
CA HIS A 68 -24.73 7.77 -4.91
C HIS A 68 -26.07 7.86 -4.18
N ALA A 69 -26.48 9.06 -3.79
CA ALA A 69 -27.77 9.29 -3.14
C ALA A 69 -28.96 8.87 -4.03
N LEU A 70 -28.88 9.13 -5.33
CA LEU A 70 -29.93 8.82 -6.31
C LEU A 70 -30.03 7.33 -6.63
N VAL A 71 -28.91 6.61 -6.73
CA VAL A 71 -28.94 5.17 -7.04
C VAL A 71 -29.13 4.29 -5.81
N GLY A 72 -28.78 4.80 -4.63
CA GLY A 72 -28.89 4.08 -3.37
C GLY A 72 -27.72 3.13 -3.06
N PRO A 73 -27.64 2.62 -1.82
CA PRO A 73 -26.43 2.02 -1.24
C PRO A 73 -26.04 0.66 -1.83
N ARG A 74 -26.91 0.03 -2.63
CA ARG A 74 -26.61 -1.26 -3.30
C ARG A 74 -25.71 -1.09 -4.52
N HIS A 75 -25.55 0.15 -5.01
CA HIS A 75 -24.74 0.48 -6.16
C HIS A 75 -23.47 1.18 -5.70
N GLY A 76 -22.33 0.54 -5.93
CA GLY A 76 -21.03 1.22 -5.89
C GLY A 76 -20.82 2.03 -7.17
N HIS A 77 -19.57 2.17 -7.63
CA HIS A 77 -19.26 2.82 -8.92
C HIS A 77 -19.54 1.93 -10.15
N ASP A 78 -20.67 1.21 -10.14
CA ASP A 78 -21.07 0.28 -11.19
C ASP A 78 -21.66 1.01 -12.42
N ARG A 79 -22.24 0.24 -13.35
CA ARG A 79 -22.86 0.80 -14.58
C ARG A 79 -24.07 1.69 -14.26
N VAL A 80 -24.88 1.33 -13.26
CA VAL A 80 -26.08 2.10 -12.88
C VAL A 80 -25.66 3.46 -12.32
N TRP A 81 -24.72 3.45 -11.36
CA TRP A 81 -24.14 4.68 -10.82
C TRP A 81 -23.52 5.55 -11.90
N ARG A 82 -22.69 4.96 -12.78
CA ARG A 82 -22.00 5.73 -13.82
C ARG A 82 -22.97 6.37 -14.82
N THR A 83 -24.04 5.67 -15.17
CA THR A 83 -25.10 6.21 -16.03
C THR A 83 -25.77 7.43 -15.37
N VAL A 84 -26.15 7.32 -14.09
CA VAL A 84 -26.76 8.43 -13.35
C VAL A 84 -25.77 9.58 -13.18
N ALA A 85 -24.53 9.31 -12.78
CA ALA A 85 -23.48 10.31 -12.61
C ALA A 85 -23.30 11.15 -13.87
N ARG A 86 -23.16 10.52 -15.04
CA ARG A 86 -23.03 11.22 -16.32
C ARG A 86 -24.27 12.01 -16.70
N ARG A 87 -25.47 11.45 -16.43
CA ARG A 87 -26.74 12.13 -16.69
C ARG A 87 -26.88 13.43 -15.89
N ILE A 88 -26.34 13.49 -14.67
CA ILE A 88 -26.38 14.69 -13.82
C ILE A 88 -25.15 15.60 -13.99
N GLY A 89 -24.28 15.31 -14.95
CA GLY A 89 -23.12 16.16 -15.27
C GLY A 89 -21.82 15.83 -14.53
N CYS A 90 -21.77 14.74 -13.75
CA CYS A 90 -20.50 14.19 -13.22
C CYS A 90 -19.77 13.42 -14.31
N SER A 91 -18.43 13.41 -14.30
CA SER A 91 -17.62 12.66 -15.26
C SER A 91 -17.87 11.14 -15.22
N GLY A 92 -18.34 10.64 -14.09
CA GLY A 92 -18.47 9.21 -13.80
C GLY A 92 -17.14 8.52 -13.48
N GLN A 93 -16.09 9.31 -13.19
CA GLN A 93 -14.84 8.81 -12.64
C GLN A 93 -15.00 8.47 -11.16
N ARG A 94 -14.39 7.36 -10.75
CA ARG A 94 -14.44 6.91 -9.35
C ARG A 94 -13.56 7.75 -8.44
N CYS A 95 -12.40 8.16 -8.94
CA CYS A 95 -11.38 8.85 -8.16
C CYS A 95 -11.10 10.21 -8.78
N MET A 96 -10.75 11.18 -7.93
CA MET A 96 -10.11 12.40 -8.39
C MET A 96 -8.78 12.07 -9.10
N PRO A 97 -8.33 12.93 -10.04
CA PRO A 97 -7.02 12.82 -10.65
C PRO A 97 -5.89 12.64 -9.62
N ALA A 98 -4.84 11.89 -9.97
CA ALA A 98 -3.77 11.55 -9.02
C ALA A 98 -2.99 12.78 -8.52
N ASP A 99 -2.94 13.82 -9.34
CA ASP A 99 -2.35 15.14 -9.16
C ASP A 99 -3.29 16.15 -8.51
N ALA A 100 -4.55 15.78 -8.23
CA ALA A 100 -5.47 16.66 -7.50
C ALA A 100 -4.87 17.06 -6.15
N PRO A 101 -5.07 18.32 -5.70
CA PRO A 101 -4.53 18.80 -4.43
C PRO A 101 -4.89 17.87 -3.25
N LYS A 102 -3.93 17.68 -2.34
CA LYS A 102 -4.11 16.85 -1.15
C LYS A 102 -3.79 17.66 0.09
N VAL A 103 -4.44 17.29 1.20
CA VAL A 103 -4.05 17.82 2.51
C VAL A 103 -2.84 17.04 2.97
N ASP A 104 -1.77 17.74 3.32
CA ASP A 104 -0.59 17.07 3.86
C ASP A 104 -0.84 16.42 5.22
N GLY A 105 -0.12 15.32 5.43
CA GLY A 105 -0.04 14.66 6.71
C GLY A 105 0.85 15.39 7.71
N ALA A 106 0.60 15.19 9.01
CA ALA A 106 1.44 15.74 10.07
C ALA A 106 2.82 15.06 10.16
N TRP A 107 2.97 13.86 9.58
CA TRP A 107 4.27 13.22 9.44
C TRP A 107 4.85 13.56 8.09
N GLU A 108 6.07 14.09 8.07
CA GLU A 108 6.79 14.46 6.86
C GLU A 108 8.00 13.56 6.70
N GLY A 109 8.18 13.01 5.50
CA GLY A 109 9.29 12.14 5.14
C GLY A 109 10.15 12.82 4.07
N VAL A 110 11.45 12.93 4.31
CA VAL A 110 12.41 13.49 3.35
C VAL A 110 13.51 12.46 3.10
N CYS A 111 13.77 12.14 1.82
CA CYS A 111 14.87 11.25 1.46
C CYS A 111 16.18 12.03 1.34
N ALA A 112 17.33 11.35 1.26
CA ALA A 112 18.64 12.00 1.15
C ALA A 112 18.78 12.94 -0.06
N ALA A 113 18.03 12.70 -1.15
CA ALA A 113 17.99 13.56 -2.32
C ALA A 113 17.03 14.76 -2.19
N GLY A 114 16.37 14.95 -1.04
CA GLY A 114 15.46 16.06 -0.79
C GLY A 114 14.01 15.85 -1.23
N HIS A 115 13.67 14.75 -1.91
CA HIS A 115 12.26 14.46 -2.24
C HIS A 115 11.41 14.26 -0.98
N ARG A 116 10.23 14.90 -0.99
CA ARG A 116 9.30 14.96 0.14
C ARG A 116 8.10 14.03 -0.05
N THR A 117 7.62 13.46 1.05
CA THR A 117 6.33 12.76 1.16
C THR A 117 5.67 13.08 2.50
N THR A 118 4.37 12.84 2.64
CA THR A 118 3.67 13.02 3.92
C THR A 118 2.79 11.83 4.27
N ALA A 119 2.46 11.70 5.56
CA ALA A 119 1.53 10.71 6.10
C ALA A 119 0.69 11.30 7.24
N HIS A 120 -0.62 11.05 7.24
CA HIS A 120 -1.50 11.55 8.31
C HIS A 120 -1.29 10.83 9.65
N ARG A 121 -0.70 9.64 9.63
CA ARG A 121 -0.41 8.83 10.82
C ARG A 121 1.06 8.48 10.86
N ARG A 122 1.55 8.19 12.07
CA ARG A 122 2.92 7.72 12.30
C ARG A 122 3.23 6.51 11.40
N PRO A 123 4.28 6.56 10.57
CA PRO A 123 4.67 5.43 9.77
C PRO A 123 4.97 4.20 10.63
N VAL A 124 4.38 3.07 10.25
CA VAL A 124 4.58 1.77 10.92
C VAL A 124 5.46 0.81 10.12
N ARG A 125 5.72 1.13 8.84
CA ARG A 125 6.58 0.40 7.92
C ARG A 125 7.63 1.32 7.31
N VAL A 126 8.82 0.77 7.04
CA VAL A 126 9.90 1.46 6.35
C VAL A 126 9.51 1.73 4.90
N ARG A 127 9.78 2.94 4.41
CA ARG A 127 9.46 3.37 3.05
C ARG A 127 10.68 4.00 2.40
N SER A 128 10.93 3.66 1.13
CA SER A 128 11.91 4.31 0.27
C SER A 128 11.25 5.22 -0.76
N CYS A 129 12.02 6.15 -1.30
CA CYS A 129 11.56 7.14 -2.26
C CYS A 129 11.37 6.55 -3.65
N ALA A 130 10.13 6.54 -4.12
CA ALA A 130 9.76 6.04 -5.44
C ALA A 130 10.29 6.91 -6.60
N VAL A 131 10.66 8.17 -6.32
CA VAL A 131 11.30 9.06 -7.30
C VAL A 131 12.77 8.70 -7.48
N CYS A 132 13.46 8.34 -6.40
CA CYS A 132 14.87 7.93 -6.46
C CYS A 132 15.02 6.53 -7.07
N SER A 133 14.09 5.61 -6.79
CA SER A 133 14.10 4.26 -7.33
C SER A 133 12.68 3.70 -7.42
N ALA A 134 12.36 3.05 -8.54
CA ALA A 134 11.07 2.37 -8.71
C ALA A 134 10.93 1.14 -7.79
N ALA A 135 12.06 0.55 -7.38
CA ALA A 135 12.11 -0.56 -6.42
C ALA A 135 12.41 -0.05 -5.01
N PHE A 136 12.21 -0.92 -4.01
CA PHE A 136 12.62 -0.59 -2.65
C PHE A 136 14.14 -0.46 -2.56
N ASP A 137 14.63 0.66 -2.03
CA ASP A 137 16.04 0.99 -1.94
C ASP A 137 16.40 1.55 -0.56
N LEU A 138 17.35 0.89 0.11
CA LEU A 138 17.87 1.26 1.43
C LEU A 138 18.65 2.57 1.44
N THR A 139 19.17 3.01 0.30
CA THR A 139 19.88 4.29 0.15
C THR A 139 18.91 5.46 -0.02
N ALA A 140 17.66 5.17 -0.41
CA ALA A 140 16.62 6.16 -0.68
C ALA A 140 15.53 6.19 0.41
N LEU A 141 15.84 5.78 1.65
CA LEU A 141 14.86 5.81 2.74
C LEU A 141 14.41 7.23 3.09
N TYR A 142 13.14 7.36 3.49
CA TYR A 142 12.63 8.59 4.08
C TYR A 142 13.03 8.69 5.55
N THR A 143 13.59 9.83 5.93
CA THR A 143 13.70 10.27 7.33
C THR A 143 12.44 11.03 7.70
N TRP A 144 11.82 10.66 8.83
CA TRP A 144 10.52 11.17 9.23
C TRP A 144 10.60 12.18 10.38
N THR A 145 9.83 13.26 10.28
CA THR A 145 9.53 14.19 11.38
C THR A 145 8.02 14.21 11.63
N TYR A 146 7.62 14.66 12.82
CA TYR A 146 6.22 14.94 13.16
C TYR A 146 6.07 16.43 13.41
N ARG A 147 5.31 17.10 12.53
CA ARG A 147 5.10 18.55 12.56
C ARG A 147 6.41 19.36 12.54
N GLY A 148 7.43 18.84 11.85
CA GLY A 148 8.75 19.47 11.75
C GLY A 148 9.77 18.95 12.77
N ASP A 149 9.31 18.37 13.88
CA ASP A 149 10.21 17.92 14.93
C ASP A 149 10.62 16.45 14.77
N PRO A 150 11.85 16.08 15.14
CA PRO A 150 12.21 14.68 15.33
C PRO A 150 11.25 14.02 16.31
N ALA A 151 10.66 12.90 15.90
CA ALA A 151 9.77 12.13 16.74
C ALA A 151 10.21 10.66 16.75
N PRO A 152 10.05 9.95 17.89
CA PRO A 152 10.35 8.53 17.92
C PRO A 152 9.58 7.79 16.81
N MET A 153 10.16 6.75 16.22
CA MET A 153 9.48 5.90 15.23
C MET A 153 8.75 4.72 15.88
N HIS A 154 7.69 4.23 15.24
CA HIS A 154 6.89 3.14 15.78
C HIS A 154 7.76 1.88 15.98
N PRO A 155 7.59 1.08 17.05
CA PRO A 155 8.45 -0.08 17.32
C PRO A 155 8.56 -1.06 16.13
N ARG A 156 7.44 -1.30 15.42
CA ARG A 156 7.44 -2.11 14.18
C ARG A 156 8.28 -1.50 13.05
N TYR A 157 8.29 -0.18 12.91
CA TYR A 157 9.13 0.52 11.94
C TYR A 157 10.60 0.31 12.28
N THR A 158 10.97 0.55 13.55
CA THR A 158 12.34 0.39 14.03
C THR A 158 12.84 -1.04 13.87
N ALA A 159 12.03 -2.03 14.24
CA ALA A 159 12.38 -3.44 14.07
C ALA A 159 12.53 -3.83 12.60
N GLU A 160 11.66 -3.33 11.71
CA GLU A 160 11.80 -3.55 10.28
C GLU A 160 13.08 -2.91 9.72
N LEU A 161 13.38 -1.66 10.10
CA LEU A 161 14.58 -0.97 9.66
C LEU A 161 15.85 -1.71 10.10
N ALA A 162 15.87 -2.20 11.34
CA ALA A 162 16.97 -3.01 11.85
C ALA A 162 17.18 -4.29 11.03
N ARG A 163 16.09 -5.02 10.71
CA ARG A 163 16.18 -6.22 9.86
C ARG A 163 16.67 -5.92 8.45
N LEU A 164 16.21 -4.82 7.85
CA LEU A 164 16.61 -4.44 6.50
C LEU A 164 18.07 -4.01 6.42
N ARG A 165 18.61 -3.41 7.49
CA ARG A 165 20.02 -3.01 7.59
C ARG A 165 20.94 -4.12 8.07
N ALA A 166 20.41 -5.19 8.63
CA ALA A 166 21.22 -6.31 9.07
C ALA A 166 21.95 -6.90 7.85
N PRO A 167 23.27 -7.17 7.96
CA PRO A 167 23.98 -7.87 6.90
C PRO A 167 23.26 -9.20 6.63
N ARG A 168 23.09 -9.56 5.36
CA ARG A 168 22.55 -10.88 5.00
C ARG A 168 23.56 -11.94 5.49
N THR A 169 23.32 -12.53 6.65
CA THR A 169 24.18 -13.56 7.24
C THR A 169 23.92 -14.95 6.66
N GLU A 170 23.39 -15.05 5.44
CA GLU A 170 23.39 -16.33 4.73
C GLU A 170 24.44 -16.26 3.63
N PRO A 171 25.50 -17.10 3.67
CA PRO A 171 26.31 -17.29 2.48
C PRO A 171 25.36 -17.71 1.36
N ALA A 172 25.57 -17.17 0.16
CA ALA A 172 24.84 -17.63 -1.02
C ALA A 172 24.89 -19.16 -1.04
N PRO A 173 23.75 -19.86 -1.19
CA PRO A 173 23.77 -21.31 -1.24
C PRO A 173 24.79 -21.72 -2.31
N VAL A 174 25.80 -22.48 -1.92
CA VAL A 174 26.69 -23.11 -2.89
C VAL A 174 25.77 -23.93 -3.78
N GLU A 175 25.69 -23.60 -5.07
CA GLU A 175 24.78 -24.26 -5.99
C GLU A 175 25.31 -25.66 -6.28
N LEU A 176 24.94 -26.62 -5.44
CA LEU A 176 25.35 -28.01 -5.57
C LEU A 176 24.69 -28.65 -6.80
N ARG A 177 25.50 -29.29 -7.63
CA ARG A 177 25.15 -29.90 -8.91
C ARG A 177 25.06 -31.42 -8.80
N VAL A 178 24.45 -32.04 -9.80
CA VAL A 178 24.54 -33.51 -9.97
C VAL A 178 26.02 -33.87 -10.16
N GLY A 179 26.49 -34.86 -9.40
CA GLY A 179 27.89 -35.26 -9.34
C GLY A 179 28.64 -34.77 -8.09
N ASP A 180 28.13 -33.73 -7.40
CA ASP A 180 28.82 -33.19 -6.23
C ASP A 180 28.76 -34.15 -5.04
N ARG A 181 29.90 -34.25 -4.35
CA ARG A 181 30.02 -34.96 -3.07
C ARG A 181 29.49 -34.07 -1.96
N VAL A 182 28.60 -34.64 -1.16
CA VAL A 182 27.86 -33.91 -0.13
C VAL A 182 27.73 -34.70 1.15
N ARG A 183 27.48 -33.99 2.24
CA ARG A 183 27.09 -34.52 3.54
C ARG A 183 25.66 -34.09 3.85
N LEU A 184 24.83 -35.06 4.24
CA LEU A 184 23.48 -34.78 4.73
C LEU A 184 23.56 -34.18 6.13
N THR A 185 22.84 -33.09 6.38
CA THR A 185 22.76 -32.40 7.68
C THR A 185 21.35 -32.48 8.27
N GLY A 186 21.21 -32.14 9.56
CA GLY A 186 19.96 -32.23 10.32
C GLY A 186 20.06 -33.18 11.52
N GLU A 187 18.93 -33.49 12.16
CA GLU A 187 18.87 -34.31 13.40
C GLU A 187 18.33 -35.73 13.16
N GLY A 188 18.16 -36.14 11.91
CA GLY A 188 17.60 -37.45 11.57
C GLY A 188 18.63 -38.59 11.55
N ARG A 189 18.15 -39.84 11.43
CA ARG A 189 18.98 -41.08 11.34
C ARG A 189 20.02 -41.11 10.19
N TYR A 190 19.97 -40.16 9.28
CA TYR A 190 20.87 -40.03 8.14
C TYR A 190 21.76 -38.78 8.22
N ALA A 191 21.72 -38.05 9.33
CA ALA A 191 22.60 -36.93 9.60
C ALA A 191 24.07 -37.37 9.57
N GLY A 192 24.92 -36.55 8.97
CA GLY A 192 26.35 -36.83 8.80
C GLY A 192 26.67 -37.79 7.65
N LEU A 193 25.67 -38.41 7.02
CA LEU A 193 25.90 -39.38 5.95
C LEU A 193 26.42 -38.69 4.69
N ALA A 194 27.57 -39.17 4.19
CA ALA A 194 28.13 -38.70 2.93
C ALA A 194 27.50 -39.41 1.73
N GLY A 195 27.40 -38.71 0.60
CA GLY A 195 26.94 -39.26 -0.65
C GLY A 195 27.22 -38.36 -1.84
N THR A 196 26.69 -38.74 -2.99
CA THR A 196 26.82 -37.98 -4.24
C THR A 196 25.44 -37.58 -4.72
N ILE A 197 25.25 -36.32 -5.14
CA ILE A 197 23.98 -35.89 -5.73
C ILE A 197 23.82 -36.60 -7.07
N VAL A 198 22.76 -37.39 -7.22
CA VAL A 198 22.42 -38.08 -8.47
C VAL A 198 21.27 -37.41 -9.21
N LYS A 199 20.44 -36.64 -8.51
CA LYS A 199 19.33 -35.89 -9.11
C LYS A 199 19.00 -34.66 -8.29
N ARG A 200 18.71 -33.55 -8.98
CA ARG A 200 18.13 -32.34 -8.39
C ARG A 200 16.67 -32.22 -8.79
N GLY A 201 15.78 -32.22 -7.80
CA GLY A 201 14.36 -31.91 -8.00
C GLY A 201 14.09 -30.42 -7.81
N ARG A 202 12.81 -30.04 -7.79
CA ARG A 202 12.39 -28.63 -7.61
C ARG A 202 12.71 -28.05 -6.23
N SER A 203 12.78 -28.89 -5.19
CA SER A 203 12.96 -28.47 -3.79
C SER A 203 13.90 -29.35 -2.97
N ARG A 204 14.52 -30.38 -3.60
CA ARG A 204 15.32 -31.39 -2.89
C ARG A 204 16.36 -32.05 -3.79
N TYR A 205 17.42 -32.56 -3.18
CA TYR A 205 18.39 -33.44 -3.83
C TYR A 205 17.99 -34.91 -3.61
N HIS A 206 18.34 -35.76 -4.57
CA HIS A 206 18.46 -37.19 -4.35
C HIS A 206 19.95 -37.50 -4.30
N VAL A 207 20.37 -38.08 -3.20
CA VAL A 207 21.76 -38.33 -2.86
C VAL A 207 21.94 -39.84 -2.75
N GLN A 208 22.84 -40.39 -3.58
CA GLN A 208 23.24 -41.77 -3.45
C GLN A 208 24.22 -41.88 -2.27
N THR A 209 23.83 -42.65 -1.26
CA THR A 209 24.61 -42.87 -0.04
C THR A 209 24.88 -44.36 0.18
N ARG A 210 25.70 -44.70 1.19
CA ARG A 210 25.89 -46.09 1.63
C ARG A 210 24.62 -46.75 2.18
N ALA A 211 23.62 -45.96 2.60
CA ALA A 211 22.34 -46.46 3.09
C ALA A 211 21.29 -46.60 1.96
N GLY A 212 21.71 -46.42 0.69
CA GLY A 212 20.83 -46.35 -0.47
C GLY A 212 20.56 -44.92 -0.92
N MET A 213 19.59 -44.77 -1.82
CA MET A 213 19.19 -43.47 -2.35
C MET A 213 18.31 -42.74 -1.35
N LEU A 214 18.77 -41.57 -0.89
CA LEU A 214 18.06 -40.73 0.05
C LEU A 214 17.64 -39.42 -0.62
N SER A 215 16.59 -38.80 -0.10
CA SER A 215 16.16 -37.51 -0.62
C SER A 215 16.09 -36.45 0.47
N ALA A 216 16.84 -35.37 0.29
CA ALA A 216 17.10 -34.34 1.31
C ALA A 216 16.73 -32.95 0.79
N ALA A 217 16.10 -32.14 1.63
CA ALA A 217 15.82 -30.74 1.30
C ALA A 217 17.13 -29.97 1.05
N PHE A 218 17.10 -28.95 0.20
CA PHE A 218 18.32 -28.18 -0.12
C PHE A 218 19.10 -27.65 1.10
N PRO A 219 18.46 -27.15 2.17
CA PRO A 219 19.18 -26.69 3.36
C PRO A 219 19.87 -27.82 4.16
N SER A 220 19.48 -29.07 3.92
CA SER A 220 19.97 -30.25 4.64
C SER A 220 21.11 -30.96 3.90
N VAL A 221 21.77 -30.29 2.96
CA VAL A 221 22.84 -30.85 2.14
C VAL A 221 23.97 -29.83 2.06
N GLN A 222 25.17 -30.23 2.50
CA GLN A 222 26.36 -29.39 2.46
C GLN A 222 27.45 -30.03 1.59
N PRO A 223 28.28 -29.24 0.87
CA PRO A 223 29.41 -29.78 0.14
C PRO A 223 30.35 -30.54 1.09
N LEU A 224 30.84 -31.68 0.65
CA LEU A 224 31.88 -32.43 1.33
C LEU A 224 33.22 -31.98 0.75
N THR A 225 33.89 -31.03 1.39
CA THR A 225 35.26 -30.64 1.01
C THR A 225 36.19 -31.83 1.20
N ARG A 226 37.11 -32.02 0.25
CA ARG A 226 38.22 -32.96 0.40
C ARG A 226 39.28 -32.28 1.27
N ASP A 227 39.70 -32.95 2.35
CA ASP A 227 40.97 -32.67 3.00
C ASP A 227 42.13 -33.11 2.10
#